data_AF-U3NGQ0-F1
#
_entry.id   AF-U3NGQ0-F1
#
_cell.length_a   1.000
_cell.length_b   1.000
_cell.length_c   1.000
_cell.angle_alpha   90.00
_cell.angle_beta   90.00
_cell.angle_gamma   90.00
#
_symmetry.space_group_name_H-M   'P 1'
#
loop_
_entity.id
_entity.type
_entity.pdbx_description
1 polymer ?
#
loop_
_entity_poly.entity_id
_entity_poly.type
_entity_poly.pdbx_seq_one_letter_code
_entity_poly.pdbx_strand_id
1 'polypeptide(L)'
;KVNFEMADTWAAGGLSYEVLTRSNPFYKLLDTATYQESELPALPSRVNFVARDVIFDLLKRDPNERVKPNIAANALNLSLFRMGEDVKQMMEKCGISQMTTLLAGSSKVLSQKINSRLDKVMNLITAETIMANLAPHLISRA
;
A
#
# COMPACT_ATOMS: atom_id res chain seq x y z
N LYS A 1 -7.37 20.85 18.81
CA LYS A 1 -6.06 20.49 18.25
C LYS A 1 -6.30 19.93 16.85
N VAL A 2 -5.63 20.43 15.82
CA VAL A 2 -5.78 19.91 14.45
C VAL A 2 -5.05 18.56 14.37
N ASN A 3 -5.67 17.55 13.74
CA ASN A 3 -5.07 16.23 13.54
C ASN A 3 -4.36 16.18 12.18
N PHE A 4 -3.08 15.82 12.19
CA PHE A 4 -2.22 15.74 10.99
C PHE A 4 -1.78 14.31 10.65
N GLU A 5 -2.23 13.29 11.39
CA GLU A 5 -1.78 11.90 11.25
C GLU A 5 -1.90 11.36 9.81
N MET A 6 -2.92 11.80 9.07
CA MET A 6 -3.19 11.35 7.69
C MET A 6 -2.92 12.43 6.63
N ALA A 7 -2.20 13.50 6.98
CA ALA A 7 -1.92 14.60 6.05
C ALA A 7 -0.99 14.16 4.92
N ASP A 8 0.11 13.48 5.26
CA ASP A 8 1.08 12.96 4.28
C ASP A 8 0.47 11.87 3.39
N THR A 9 -0.46 11.08 3.95
CA THR A 9 -1.22 10.07 3.22
C THR A 9 -2.02 10.70 2.08
N TRP A 10 -2.69 11.82 2.37
CA TRP A 10 -3.46 12.57 1.38
C TRP A 10 -2.54 13.23 0.34
N ALA A 11 -1.44 13.83 0.79
CA ALA A 11 -0.46 14.45 -0.11
C ALA A 11 0.14 13.44 -1.10
N ALA A 12 0.42 12.22 -0.65
CA ALA A 12 0.88 11.12 -1.51
C ALA A 12 -0.15 10.74 -2.58
N GLY A 13 -1.46 10.81 -2.26
CA GLY A 13 -2.53 10.62 -3.23
C GLY A 13 -2.50 11.67 -4.35
N GLY A 14 -2.34 12.94 -4.01
CA GLY A 14 -2.20 14.03 -4.99
C GLY A 14 -0.95 13.89 -5.85
N LEU A 15 0.20 13.56 -5.24
CA LEU A 15 1.46 13.34 -5.94
C LEU A 15 1.38 12.14 -6.91
N SER A 16 0.60 11.10 -6.57
CA SER A 16 0.41 9.93 -7.41
C SER A 16 -0.24 10.28 -8.76
N TYR A 17 -1.15 11.27 -8.80
CA TYR A 17 -1.67 11.81 -10.06
C TYR A 17 -0.57 12.40 -10.93
N GLU A 18 0.35 13.16 -10.33
CA GLU A 18 1.46 13.76 -11.05
C GLU A 18 2.41 12.70 -11.63
N VAL A 19 2.74 11.67 -10.83
CA VAL A 19 3.57 10.55 -11.28
C VAL A 19 2.94 9.81 -12.47
N LEU A 20 1.62 9.57 -12.43
CA LEU A 20 0.94 8.73 -13.41
C LEU A 20 0.44 9.49 -14.65
N THR A 21 0.15 10.79 -14.51
CA THR A 21 -0.52 11.60 -15.53
C THR A 21 0.20 12.90 -15.89
N ARG A 22 1.31 13.23 -15.20
CA ARG A 22 2.05 14.50 -15.33
C ARG A 22 1.27 15.73 -14.85
N SER A 23 0.14 15.56 -14.17
CA SER A 23 -0.66 16.65 -13.65
C SER A 23 -1.27 16.29 -12.30
N ASN A 24 -1.05 17.13 -11.29
CA ASN A 24 -1.75 17.05 -10.02
C ASN A 24 -3.05 17.87 -10.11
N PRO A 25 -4.23 17.28 -9.85
CA PRO A 25 -5.51 18.00 -9.96
C PRO A 25 -5.61 19.20 -9.02
N PHE A 26 -4.90 19.20 -7.90
CA PHE A 26 -4.99 20.24 -6.87
C PHE A 26 -4.13 21.48 -7.15
N TYR A 27 -3.33 21.49 -8.22
CA TYR A 27 -2.55 22.68 -8.56
C TYR A 27 -3.36 23.77 -9.26
N LYS A 28 -4.43 23.40 -9.97
CA LYS A 28 -5.22 24.34 -10.78
C LYS A 28 -6.71 24.00 -10.88
N LEU A 29 -7.08 22.73 -10.81
CA LEU A 29 -8.44 22.29 -11.09
C LEU A 29 -9.31 22.21 -9.83
N LEU A 30 -8.75 21.68 -8.74
CA LEU A 30 -9.46 21.44 -7.49
C LEU A 30 -8.80 22.20 -6.34
N ASP A 31 -9.62 22.67 -5.41
CA ASP A 31 -9.18 23.27 -4.15
C ASP A 31 -9.10 22.19 -3.07
N THR A 32 -7.95 22.07 -2.40
CA THR A 32 -7.68 21.03 -1.38
C THR A 32 -8.64 21.10 -0.19
N ALA A 33 -9.20 22.27 0.12
CA ALA A 33 -10.11 22.48 1.23
C ALA A 33 -11.56 22.15 0.87
N THR A 34 -11.98 22.23 -0.40
CA THR A 34 -13.41 22.20 -0.77
C THR A 34 -13.81 21.18 -1.83
N TYR A 35 -12.85 20.53 -2.51
CA TYR A 35 -13.16 19.52 -3.55
C TYR A 35 -14.07 18.40 -3.05
N GLN A 36 -14.87 17.80 -3.92
CA GLN A 36 -15.59 16.57 -3.66
C GLN A 36 -14.88 15.39 -4.32
N GLU A 37 -14.93 14.20 -3.69
CA GLU A 37 -14.23 13.01 -4.18
C GLU A 37 -14.72 12.57 -5.58
N SER A 38 -15.98 12.87 -5.91
CA SER A 38 -16.56 12.64 -7.24
C SER A 38 -16.00 13.56 -8.34
N GLU A 39 -15.35 14.67 -7.96
CA GLU A 39 -14.71 15.62 -8.89
C GLU A 39 -13.28 15.19 -9.26
N LEU A 40 -12.75 14.14 -8.62
CA LEU A 40 -11.43 13.61 -8.94
C LEU A 40 -11.40 13.10 -10.39
N PRO A 41 -10.44 13.54 -11.23
CA PRO A 41 -10.32 13.05 -12.59
C PRO A 41 -10.07 11.54 -12.64
N ALA A 42 -10.72 10.84 -13.56
CA ALA A 42 -10.46 9.41 -13.73
C ALA A 42 -9.01 9.16 -14.18
N LEU A 43 -8.31 8.27 -13.48
CA LEU A 43 -6.98 7.82 -13.89
C LEU A 43 -7.05 6.99 -15.18
N PRO A 44 -6.03 7.05 -16.07
CA PRO A 44 -6.01 6.31 -17.33
C PRO A 44 -6.21 4.80 -17.14
N SER A 45 -6.90 4.15 -18.09
CA SER A 45 -7.20 2.70 -18.04
C SER A 45 -5.97 1.79 -17.98
N ARG A 46 -4.81 2.28 -18.46
CA ARG A 46 -3.51 1.59 -18.36
C ARG A 46 -2.99 1.47 -16.92
N VAL A 47 -3.50 2.26 -15.97
CA VAL A 47 -3.13 2.17 -14.56
C VAL A 47 -3.86 0.98 -13.94
N ASN A 48 -3.13 0.14 -13.22
CA ASN A 48 -3.69 -1.02 -12.52
C ASN A 48 -4.86 -0.58 -11.63
N PHE A 49 -5.97 -1.33 -11.63
CA PHE A 49 -7.16 -1.00 -10.84
C PHE A 49 -6.86 -0.85 -9.35
N VAL A 50 -5.98 -1.70 -8.78
CA VAL A 50 -5.56 -1.60 -7.38
C VAL A 50 -4.90 -0.25 -7.09
N ALA A 51 -4.04 0.23 -8.00
CA ALA A 51 -3.42 1.53 -7.84
C ALA A 51 -4.44 2.68 -7.95
N ARG A 52 -5.44 2.55 -8.83
CA ARG A 52 -6.52 3.54 -8.94
C ARG A 52 -7.36 3.60 -7.66
N ASP A 53 -7.72 2.45 -7.12
CA ASP A 53 -8.52 2.34 -5.89
C ASP A 53 -7.75 2.87 -4.68
N VAL A 54 -6.46 2.50 -4.54
CA VAL A 54 -5.61 3.03 -3.47
C VAL A 54 -5.49 4.55 -3.55
N ILE A 55 -5.25 5.12 -4.74
CA ILE A 55 -5.14 6.57 -4.90
C ILE A 55 -6.44 7.27 -4.52
N PHE A 56 -7.60 6.70 -4.89
CA PHE A 56 -8.89 7.21 -4.48
C PHE A 56 -9.05 7.19 -2.94
N ASP A 57 -8.71 6.07 -2.30
CA ASP A 57 -8.80 5.94 -0.83
C ASP A 57 -7.83 6.86 -0.07
N LEU A 58 -6.65 7.16 -0.63
CA LEU A 58 -5.73 8.15 -0.06
C LEU A 58 -6.33 9.57 -0.08
N LEU A 59 -7.13 9.88 -1.10
CA LEU A 59 -7.73 11.19 -1.35
C LEU A 59 -9.13 11.34 -0.76
N LYS A 60 -9.56 10.46 0.16
CA LYS A 60 -10.79 10.70 0.90
C LYS A 60 -10.70 11.95 1.77
N ARG A 61 -11.78 12.70 1.85
CA ARG A 61 -11.82 13.95 2.64
C ARG A 61 -11.73 13.66 4.12
N ASP A 62 -12.55 12.72 4.63
CA ASP A 62 -12.51 12.31 6.03
C ASP A 62 -11.21 11.52 6.30
N PRO A 63 -10.32 12.01 7.18
CA PRO A 63 -9.11 11.28 7.56
C PRO A 63 -9.38 9.88 8.12
N ASN A 64 -10.54 9.63 8.72
CA ASN A 64 -10.90 8.33 9.30
C ASN A 64 -11.28 7.29 8.24
N GLU A 65 -11.70 7.73 7.05
CA GLU A 65 -12.06 6.86 5.94
C GLU A 65 -10.86 6.55 5.04
N ARG A 66 -9.76 7.29 5.19
CA ARG A 66 -8.53 7.08 4.42
C ARG A 66 -7.88 5.76 4.79
N VAL A 67 -7.37 5.08 3.76
CA VAL A 67 -6.54 3.88 3.95
C VAL A 67 -5.25 4.25 4.70
N LYS A 68 -4.84 3.39 5.66
CA LYS A 68 -3.60 3.61 6.40
C LYS A 68 -2.38 3.47 5.47
N PRO A 69 -1.31 4.27 5.65
CA PRO A 69 -0.12 4.25 4.78
C PRO A 69 0.48 2.87 4.56
N ASN A 70 0.61 2.08 5.63
CA ASN A 70 1.17 0.73 5.57
C ASN A 70 0.28 -0.24 4.77
N ILE A 71 -1.05 -0.10 4.87
CA ILE A 71 -2.00 -0.92 4.11
C ILE A 71 -1.94 -0.55 2.63
N ALA A 72 -1.92 0.75 2.30
CA ALA A 72 -1.78 1.23 0.92
C ALA A 72 -0.49 0.75 0.28
N ALA A 73 0.65 0.89 0.97
CA ALA A 73 1.94 0.42 0.49
C ALA A 73 1.96 -1.10 0.25
N ASN A 74 1.38 -1.89 1.17
CA ASN A 74 1.27 -3.33 1.00
C ASN A 74 0.41 -3.71 -0.21
N ALA A 75 -0.75 -3.06 -0.40
CA ALA A 75 -1.63 -3.31 -1.54
C ALA A 75 -0.92 -3.00 -2.87
N LEU A 76 -0.23 -1.86 -2.95
CA LEU A 76 0.56 -1.48 -4.12
C LEU A 76 1.72 -2.46 -4.37
N ASN A 77 2.49 -2.81 -3.34
CA ASN A 77 3.59 -3.78 -3.45
C ASN A 77 3.09 -5.14 -3.96
N LEU A 78 2.01 -5.66 -3.39
CA LEU A 78 1.39 -6.89 -3.86
C LEU A 78 0.93 -6.77 -5.32
N SER A 79 0.36 -5.63 -5.72
CA SER A 79 -0.07 -5.40 -7.11
C SER A 79 1.11 -5.39 -8.09
N LEU A 80 2.30 -4.94 -7.67
CA LEU A 80 3.51 -4.90 -8.47
C LEU A 80 4.16 -6.28 -8.62
N PHE A 81 4.24 -7.05 -7.53
CA PHE A 81 4.82 -8.41 -7.54
C PHE A 81 3.87 -9.46 -8.11
N ARG A 82 2.59 -9.11 -8.26
CA ARG A 82 1.65 -9.88 -9.05
C ARG A 82 2.07 -9.77 -10.52
N MET A 83 2.87 -10.72 -11.00
CA MET A 83 3.40 -10.84 -12.39
C MET A 83 2.30 -11.04 -13.46
N GLY A 84 1.22 -10.26 -13.41
CA GLY A 84 0.03 -10.41 -14.26
C GLY A 84 -0.93 -11.53 -13.83
N GLU A 85 -0.62 -12.26 -12.75
CA GLU A 85 -1.38 -13.42 -12.30
C GLU A 85 -2.56 -13.04 -11.39
N ASP A 86 -3.58 -13.88 -11.31
CA ASP A 86 -4.64 -13.68 -10.33
C ASP A 86 -4.09 -13.83 -8.89
N VAL A 87 -4.68 -13.16 -7.90
CA VAL A 87 -4.26 -13.27 -6.49
C VAL A 87 -4.29 -14.73 -6.05
N LYS A 88 -5.28 -15.49 -6.51
CA LYS A 88 -5.37 -16.93 -6.29
C LYS A 88 -4.18 -17.70 -6.87
N GLN A 89 -3.76 -17.38 -8.10
CA GLN A 89 -2.62 -18.02 -8.76
C GLN A 89 -1.30 -17.66 -8.08
N MET A 90 -1.12 -16.41 -7.66
CA MET A 90 0.01 -15.99 -6.84
C MET A 90 0.03 -16.75 -5.51
N MET A 91 -1.13 -16.88 -4.83
CA MET A 91 -1.25 -17.67 -3.61
C MET A 91 -0.96 -19.16 -3.85
N GLU A 92 -1.36 -19.71 -4.99
CA GLU A 92 -1.03 -21.09 -5.38
C GLU A 92 0.48 -21.26 -5.61
N LYS A 93 1.13 -20.35 -6.34
CA LYS A 93 2.57 -20.39 -6.60
C LYS A 93 3.43 -20.13 -5.37
N CYS A 94 2.98 -19.28 -4.47
CA CYS A 94 3.62 -19.07 -3.16
C CYS A 94 3.33 -20.22 -2.18
N GLY A 95 2.57 -21.25 -2.57
CA GLY A 95 2.24 -22.40 -1.70
C GLY A 95 1.24 -22.06 -0.59
N ILE A 96 0.57 -20.91 -0.68
CA ILE A 96 -0.41 -20.41 0.29
C ILE A 96 -1.80 -21.05 0.04
N SER A 97 -2.10 -21.48 -1.18
CA SER A 97 -3.40 -22.11 -1.49
C SER A 97 -3.63 -23.45 -0.76
N GLN A 98 -2.59 -24.28 -0.63
CA GLN A 98 -2.60 -25.50 0.20
C GLN A 98 -2.82 -25.16 1.69
N MET A 99 -2.48 -23.94 2.10
CA MET A 99 -2.66 -23.45 3.45
C MET A 99 -4.14 -23.19 3.77
N THR A 100 -5.00 -22.84 2.81
CA THR A 100 -6.45 -22.66 3.06
C THR A 100 -7.14 -23.96 3.48
N THR A 101 -6.77 -25.09 2.85
CA THR A 101 -7.30 -26.42 3.20
C THR A 101 -6.66 -26.97 4.49
N LEU A 102 -5.41 -26.61 4.78
CA LEU A 102 -4.70 -26.98 6.02
C LEU A 102 -5.06 -26.10 7.23
N LEU A 103 -5.49 -24.85 7.02
CA LEU A 103 -5.97 -23.95 8.09
C LEU A 103 -7.38 -24.32 8.54
N ALA A 104 -8.15 -24.99 7.68
CA ALA A 104 -9.41 -25.63 8.06
C ALA A 104 -9.21 -26.91 8.89
N GLY A 105 -7.99 -27.46 8.96
CA GLY A 105 -7.68 -28.72 9.63
C GLY A 105 -6.35 -28.71 10.39
N SER A 106 -6.35 -28.16 11.60
CA SER A 106 -5.45 -28.52 12.72
C SER A 106 -3.92 -28.61 12.48
N SER A 107 -3.14 -27.63 12.99
CA SER A 107 -1.95 -27.90 13.84
C SER A 107 -1.34 -26.60 14.41
N LYS A 108 -1.41 -26.43 15.74
CA LYS A 108 -0.78 -25.33 16.50
C LYS A 108 0.74 -25.19 16.23
N VAL A 109 1.41 -26.28 15.85
CA VAL A 109 2.85 -26.33 15.59
C VAL A 109 3.23 -25.62 14.27
N LEU A 110 2.35 -25.69 13.27
CA LEU A 110 2.58 -25.01 11.99
C LEU A 110 2.30 -23.50 12.08
N SER A 111 1.28 -23.08 12.82
CA SER A 111 1.06 -21.65 13.16
C SER A 111 2.30 -21.04 13.83
N GLN A 112 2.92 -21.75 14.77
CA GLN A 112 4.16 -21.29 15.42
C GLN A 112 5.33 -21.19 14.44
N LYS A 113 5.43 -22.12 13.49
CA LYS A 113 6.51 -22.12 12.48
C LYS A 113 6.31 -21.07 11.39
N ILE A 114 5.06 -20.75 11.03
CA ILE A 114 4.72 -19.68 10.09
C ILE A 114 4.92 -18.32 10.77
N ASN A 115 4.40 -18.15 12.00
CA ASN A 115 4.60 -16.92 12.77
C ASN A 115 6.08 -16.63 12.95
N SER A 116 6.90 -17.61 13.34
CA SER A 116 8.35 -17.39 13.49
C SER A 116 9.09 -17.04 12.18
N ARG A 117 8.54 -17.35 11.00
CA ARG A 117 9.11 -16.90 9.72
C ARG A 117 8.61 -15.51 9.32
N LEU A 118 7.36 -15.20 9.58
CA LEU A 118 6.82 -13.85 9.42
C LEU A 118 7.51 -12.87 10.36
N ASP A 119 7.79 -13.28 11.60
CA ASP A 119 8.55 -12.49 12.58
C ASP A 119 9.95 -12.17 12.07
N LYS A 120 10.61 -13.09 11.36
CA LYS A 120 11.94 -12.83 10.75
C LYS A 120 11.87 -11.82 9.63
N VAL A 121 10.88 -11.91 8.75
CA VAL A 121 10.68 -10.94 7.66
C VAL A 121 10.29 -9.57 8.22
N MET A 122 9.39 -9.54 9.20
CA MET A 122 8.98 -8.32 9.90
C MET A 122 10.16 -7.68 10.64
N ASN A 123 11.00 -8.47 11.32
CA ASN A 123 12.22 -7.97 11.96
C ASN A 123 13.24 -7.46 10.95
N LEU A 124 13.33 -8.06 9.76
CA LEU A 124 14.21 -7.58 8.69
C LEU A 124 13.74 -6.23 8.16
N ILE A 125 12.45 -6.10 7.87
CA ILE A 125 11.81 -4.86 7.45
C ILE A 125 11.91 -3.81 8.56
N THR A 126 11.75 -4.20 9.82
CA THR A 126 11.89 -3.30 10.97
C THR A 126 13.34 -2.84 11.14
N ALA A 127 14.32 -3.73 10.95
CA ALA A 127 15.74 -3.38 10.97
C ALA A 127 16.11 -2.45 9.81
N GLU A 128 15.58 -2.70 8.61
CA GLU A 128 15.73 -1.82 7.45
C GLU A 128 15.11 -0.44 7.72
N THR A 129 13.90 -0.41 8.30
CA THR A 129 13.20 0.82 8.67
C THR A 129 13.96 1.61 9.76
N ILE A 130 14.52 0.92 10.75
CA ILE A 130 15.33 1.54 11.81
C ILE A 130 16.66 2.04 11.24
N MET A 131 17.33 1.29 10.37
CA MET A 131 18.57 1.73 9.71
C MET A 131 18.35 2.93 8.79
N ALA A 132 17.23 2.96 8.06
CA ALA A 132 16.85 4.12 7.26
C ALA A 132 16.66 5.39 8.10
N ASN A 133 16.13 5.24 9.32
CA ASN A 133 15.93 6.35 10.25
C ASN A 133 17.19 6.74 11.03
N LEU A 134 18.09 5.80 11.36
CA LEU A 134 19.31 6.09 12.13
C LEU A 134 20.53 6.47 11.27
N ALA A 135 20.63 5.98 10.04
CA ALA A 135 21.81 6.19 9.18
C ALA A 135 21.41 6.30 7.70
N PRO A 136 20.70 7.38 7.30
CA PRO A 136 20.19 7.55 5.94
C PRO A 136 21.30 7.57 4.86
N HIS A 137 22.55 7.80 5.25
CA HIS A 137 23.71 7.84 4.34
C HIS A 137 24.23 6.45 3.92
N LEU A 138 23.85 5.36 4.60
CA LEU A 138 24.32 4.00 4.28
C LEU A 138 23.49 3.30 3.20
N ILE A 139 22.28 3.78 2.90
CA ILE A 139 21.38 3.19 1.89
C ILE A 139 21.71 3.71 0.47
N SER A 140 22.49 4.79 0.35
CA SER A 140 22.80 5.45 -0.93
C SER A 140 23.76 4.68 -1.87
N ARG A 141 24.15 3.44 -1.56
CA ARG A 141 25.19 2.72 -2.34
C ARG A 141 24.87 1.27 -2.73
N ALA A 142 23.59 0.88 -2.71
CA ALA A 142 23.13 -0.35 -3.35
C ALA A 142 22.56 -0.05 -4.74
#